data_AF-A0A953L962-F1
#
_entry.id   AF-A0A953L962-F1
#
_cell.length_a   1.000
_cell.length_b   1.000
_cell.length_c   1.000
_cell.angle_alpha   90.00
_cell.angle_beta   90.00
_cell.angle_gamma   90.00
#
_symmetry.space_group_name_H-M   'P 1'
#
loop_
_entity.id
_entity.type
_entity.pdbx_description
1 polymer ?
#
loop_
_entity_poly.entity_id
_entity_poly.type
_entity_poly.pdbx_seq_one_letter_code
_entity_poly.pdbx_strand_id
1 'polypeptide(L)'
;MTYINENIWEQLTIEELSEITDLSQSRFKHKFKEHIGRSPIDYINSLKIEKAKEIIPKTDSMKDVGYKLSYSSPAYFSHVFKKYTRMTPLEFKNRFADLSSQIANSNQTESF
;
A
#
# COMPACT_ATOMS: atom_id res chain seq x y z
N MET A 1 -0.21 -17.01 -2.75
CA MET A 1 -0.56 -15.57 -2.60
C MET A 1 -1.10 -15.25 -1.21
N THR A 2 -1.78 -16.20 -0.54
CA THR A 2 -2.28 -16.08 0.85
C THR A 2 -1.24 -15.52 1.82
N TYR A 3 -0.03 -16.09 1.85
CA TYR A 3 1.05 -15.64 2.74
C TYR A 3 1.40 -14.14 2.63
N ILE A 4 1.47 -13.60 1.41
CA ILE A 4 1.81 -12.16 1.20
C ILE A 4 0.70 -11.26 1.76
N ASN A 5 -0.56 -11.66 1.60
CA ASN A 5 -1.69 -10.87 2.08
C ASN A 5 -1.79 -10.87 3.60
N GLU A 6 -1.56 -12.02 4.23
CA GLU A 6 -1.60 -12.19 5.69
C GLU A 6 -0.46 -11.41 6.38
N ASN A 7 0.71 -11.37 5.75
CA ASN A 7 1.92 -10.75 6.31
C ASN A 7 2.24 -9.39 5.67
N ILE A 8 1.25 -8.69 5.10
CA ILE A 8 1.48 -7.44 4.37
C ILE A 8 1.97 -6.28 5.27
N TRP A 9 1.73 -6.40 6.58
CA TRP A 9 2.18 -5.46 7.60
C TRP A 9 3.61 -5.69 8.07
N GLU A 10 4.26 -6.73 7.54
CA GLU A 10 5.62 -7.12 7.91
C GLU A 10 6.62 -6.78 6.80
N GLN A 11 7.90 -6.93 7.13
CA GLN A 11 8.98 -6.78 6.17
C GLN A 11 9.14 -8.06 5.35
N LEU A 12 8.39 -8.16 4.24
CA LEU A 12 8.53 -9.27 3.30
C LEU A 12 9.79 -9.12 2.44
N THR A 13 10.67 -10.12 2.48
CA THR A 13 11.86 -10.18 1.63
C THR A 13 11.72 -11.22 0.53
N ILE A 14 12.50 -11.08 -0.55
CA ILE A 14 12.54 -12.07 -1.63
C ILE A 14 13.15 -13.38 -1.13
N GLU A 15 14.14 -13.30 -0.25
CA GLU A 15 14.81 -14.45 0.36
C GLU A 15 13.80 -15.35 1.06
N GLU A 16 13.06 -14.77 2.01
CA GLU A 16 12.02 -15.44 2.78
C GLU A 16 10.91 -16.01 1.90
N LEU A 17 10.43 -15.26 0.90
CA LEU A 17 9.43 -15.77 -0.05
C LEU A 17 9.98 -16.90 -0.93
N SER A 18 11.28 -16.91 -1.23
CA SER A 18 11.90 -17.95 -2.04
C SER A 18 12.07 -19.23 -1.24
N GLU A 19 12.43 -19.13 0.05
CA GLU A 19 12.51 -20.25 0.99
C GLU A 19 11.17 -20.94 1.17
N ILE A 20 10.08 -20.19 1.36
CA ILE A 20 8.72 -20.74 1.48
C ILE A 20 8.29 -21.56 0.25
N THR A 21 8.90 -21.29 -0.91
CA THR A 21 8.56 -21.94 -2.18
C THR A 21 9.56 -23.01 -2.61
N ASP A 22 10.61 -23.27 -1.83
CA ASP A 22 11.75 -24.13 -2.19
C ASP A 22 12.37 -23.76 -3.56
N LEU A 23 12.37 -22.46 -3.88
CA LEU A 23 12.95 -21.93 -5.11
C LEU A 23 14.14 -21.04 -4.77
N SER A 24 15.14 -21.01 -5.65
CA SER A 24 16.12 -19.93 -5.60
C SER A 24 15.42 -18.58 -5.87
N GLN A 25 15.93 -17.49 -5.29
CA GLN A 25 15.37 -16.14 -5.48
C GLN A 25 15.15 -15.77 -6.96
N SER A 26 16.05 -16.20 -7.86
CA SER A 26 15.92 -15.95 -9.30
C SER A 26 14.75 -16.72 -9.90
N ARG A 27 14.64 -18.03 -9.60
CA ARG A 27 13.53 -18.86 -10.08
C ARG A 27 12.19 -18.38 -9.52
N PHE A 28 12.16 -18.00 -8.24
CA PHE A 28 10.98 -17.40 -7.61
C PHE A 28 10.53 -16.13 -8.34
N LYS A 29 11.43 -15.16 -8.55
CA LYS A 29 11.10 -13.91 -9.27
C LYS A 29 10.56 -14.18 -10.67
N HIS A 30 11.19 -15.10 -11.40
CA HIS A 30 10.78 -15.46 -12.76
C HIS A 30 9.39 -16.09 -12.77
N LYS A 31 9.19 -17.15 -11.97
CA LYS A 31 7.91 -17.88 -11.87
C LYS A 31 6.80 -16.98 -11.36
N PHE A 32 7.07 -16.13 -10.37
CA PHE A 32 6.10 -15.16 -9.86
C PHE A 32 5.64 -14.20 -10.96
N LYS A 33 6.59 -13.63 -11.72
CA LYS A 33 6.27 -12.71 -12.83
C LYS A 33 5.51 -13.41 -13.95
N GLU A 34 5.85 -14.67 -14.26
CA GLU A 34 5.13 -15.49 -15.24
C GLU A 34 3.66 -15.70 -14.85
N HIS A 35 3.38 -15.95 -13.56
CA HIS A 35 2.02 -16.24 -13.08
C HIS A 35 1.20 -14.97 -12.78
N ILE A 36 1.83 -13.89 -12.30
CA ILE A 36 1.15 -12.69 -11.79
C ILE A 36 1.30 -11.49 -12.73
N GLY A 37 2.18 -11.57 -13.72
CA GLY A 37 2.43 -10.51 -14.70
C GLY A 37 3.31 -9.36 -14.19
N ARG A 38 3.69 -9.35 -12.91
CA ARG A 38 4.51 -8.30 -12.28
C ARG A 38 5.52 -8.89 -11.30
N SER A 39 6.56 -8.13 -10.97
CA SER A 39 7.58 -8.58 -10.03
C SER A 39 6.98 -8.76 -8.61
N PRO A 40 7.55 -9.65 -7.77
CA PRO A 40 7.09 -9.79 -6.39
C PRO A 40 7.14 -8.45 -5.62
N ILE A 41 8.18 -7.64 -5.82
CA ILE A 41 8.34 -6.34 -5.16
C ILE A 41 7.22 -5.37 -5.58
N ASP A 42 6.90 -5.31 -6.87
CA ASP A 42 5.82 -4.45 -7.36
C ASP A 42 4.46 -4.93 -6.84
N TYR A 43 4.25 -6.24 -6.78
CA TYR A 43 3.04 -6.83 -6.21
C TYR A 43 2.87 -6.44 -4.73
N ILE A 44 3.88 -6.67 -3.91
CA ILE A 44 3.88 -6.33 -2.48
C ILE A 44 3.65 -4.84 -2.27
N ASN A 45 4.38 -3.98 -3.01
CA ASN A 45 4.20 -2.54 -2.92
C ASN A 45 2.77 -2.14 -3.28
N SER A 46 2.18 -2.68 -4.34
CA SER A 46 0.79 -2.34 -4.70
C SER A 46 -0.19 -2.68 -3.57
N LEU A 47 -0.03 -3.82 -2.91
CA LEU A 47 -0.88 -4.21 -1.78
C LEU A 47 -0.67 -3.33 -0.55
N LYS A 48 0.59 -2.99 -0.23
CA LYS A 48 0.91 -2.04 0.84
C LYS A 48 0.30 -0.66 0.58
N ILE A 49 0.28 -0.21 -0.69
CA ILE A 49 -0.35 1.06 -1.07
C ILE A 49 -1.88 0.99 -0.94
N GLU A 50 -2.53 -0.11 -1.32
CA GLU A 50 -3.97 -0.26 -1.07
C GLU A 50 -4.29 -0.22 0.43
N LYS A 51 -3.49 -0.89 1.26
CA LYS A 51 -3.62 -0.81 2.73
C LYS A 51 -3.35 0.59 3.27
N ALA A 52 -2.38 1.31 2.72
CA ALA A 52 -2.11 2.69 3.08
C ALA A 52 -3.34 3.59 2.84
N LYS A 53 -4.03 3.45 1.69
CA LYS A 53 -5.24 4.22 1.38
C LYS A 53 -6.37 3.97 2.39
N GLU A 54 -6.48 2.77 2.94
CA GLU A 54 -7.49 2.43 3.95
C GLU A 54 -7.23 3.11 5.32
N ILE A 55 -5.97 3.35 5.67
CA ILE A 55 -5.57 3.85 7.00
C ILE A 55 -5.21 5.33 7.03
N ILE A 56 -4.76 5.92 5.92
CA ILE A 56 -4.41 7.35 5.82
C ILE A 56 -5.55 8.28 6.27
N PRO A 57 -6.83 8.02 5.93
CA PRO A 57 -7.93 8.87 6.41
C PRO A 57 -8.12 8.86 7.93
N LYS A 58 -7.61 7.84 8.62
CA LYS A 58 -7.86 7.57 10.05
C LYS A 58 -6.65 7.91 10.94
N THR A 59 -5.61 8.53 10.39
CA THR A 59 -4.34 8.77 11.08
C THR A 59 -3.80 10.16 10.82
N ASP A 60 -3.13 10.73 11.81
CA ASP A 60 -2.53 12.06 11.73
C ASP A 60 -1.08 12.07 11.26
N SER A 61 -0.40 10.93 11.35
CA SER A 61 1.03 10.82 11.07
C SER A 61 1.31 9.93 9.87
N MET A 62 1.72 10.55 8.75
CA MET A 62 2.16 9.82 7.55
C MET A 62 3.47 9.05 7.78
N LYS A 63 4.26 9.51 8.76
CA LYS A 63 5.44 8.81 9.25
C LYS A 63 5.07 7.46 9.86
N ASP A 64 4.06 7.45 10.73
CA ASP A 64 3.63 6.23 11.41
C ASP A 64 2.96 5.25 10.44
N VAL A 65 2.25 5.76 9.42
CA VAL A 65 1.74 4.93 8.31
C VAL A 65 2.88 4.19 7.60
N GLY A 66 3.95 4.90 7.25
CA GLY A 66 5.11 4.30 6.59
C GLY A 66 5.75 3.19 7.41
N TYR A 67 5.97 3.42 8.70
CA TYR A 67 6.54 2.39 9.59
C TYR A 67 5.58 1.24 9.86
N LYS A 68 4.28 1.50 10.01
CA LYS A 68 3.26 0.46 10.22
C LYS A 68 3.17 -0.50 9.03
N LEU A 69 3.50 -0.03 7.83
CA LEU A 69 3.59 -0.86 6.62
C LEU A 69 5.01 -1.43 6.40
N SER A 70 5.88 -1.40 7.42
CA SER A 70 7.28 -1.85 7.38
C SER A 70 8.11 -1.28 6.22
N TYR A 71 7.90 0.00 5.88
CA TYR A 71 8.87 0.69 5.02
C TYR A 71 10.10 1.10 5.83
N SER A 72 11.27 0.98 5.21
CA SER A 72 12.56 1.35 5.83
C SER A 72 12.66 2.84 6.18
N SER A 73 11.91 3.69 5.48
CA SER A 73 11.78 5.10 5.83
C SER A 73 10.44 5.70 5.38
N PRO A 74 9.94 6.74 6.07
CA PRO A 74 8.78 7.52 5.64
C PRO A 74 8.96 8.19 4.28
N ALA A 75 10.20 8.59 3.96
CA ALA A 75 10.53 9.20 2.68
C ALA A 75 10.38 8.19 1.53
N TYR A 76 10.89 6.97 1.71
CA TYR A 76 10.70 5.90 0.73
C TYR A 76 9.23 5.52 0.58
N PHE A 77 8.50 5.36 1.68
CA PHE A 77 7.05 5.18 1.65
C PHE A 77 6.35 6.26 0.82
N SER A 78 6.63 7.54 1.09
CA SER A 78 6.00 8.66 0.37
C SER A 78 6.32 8.65 -1.12
N HIS A 79 7.56 8.29 -1.50
CA HIS A 79 7.96 8.14 -2.90
C HIS A 79 7.19 7.00 -3.59
N VAL A 80 7.12 5.83 -2.96
CA VAL A 80 6.36 4.68 -3.48
C VAL A 80 4.88 5.03 -3.58
N PHE A 81 4.28 5.59 -2.53
CA PHE A 81 2.87 5.99 -2.53
C PHE A 81 2.56 6.95 -3.68
N LYS A 82 3.40 7.96 -3.90
CA LYS A 82 3.26 8.90 -5.03
C LYS A 82 3.43 8.22 -6.39
N LYS A 83 4.36 7.28 -6.53
CA LYS A 83 4.51 6.51 -7.77
C LYS A 83 3.23 5.77 -8.15
N TYR A 84 2.55 5.15 -7.18
CA TYR A 84 1.36 4.34 -7.41
C TYR A 84 0.07 5.16 -7.50
N THR A 85 -0.05 6.27 -6.76
CA THR A 85 -1.30 7.04 -6.66
C THR A 85 -1.27 8.38 -7.38
N ARG A 86 -0.09 8.82 -7.84
CA ARG A 86 0.19 10.17 -8.38
C ARG A 86 0.04 11.31 -7.35
N MET A 87 -0.23 11.00 -6.09
CA MET A 87 -0.39 11.96 -5.00
C MET A 87 0.54 11.58 -3.83
N THR A 88 1.02 12.54 -3.07
CA THR A 88 1.67 12.25 -1.78
C THR A 88 0.62 11.70 -0.79
N PRO A 89 1.04 10.98 0.27
CA PRO A 89 0.12 10.54 1.32
C PRO A 89 -0.69 11.68 1.93
N LEU A 90 -0.06 12.85 2.13
CA LEU A 90 -0.72 14.03 2.67
C LEU A 90 -1.72 14.65 1.69
N GLU A 91 -1.36 14.78 0.41
CA GLU A 91 -2.29 15.22 -0.64
C GLU A 91 -3.52 14.30 -0.71
N PHE A 92 -3.29 12.98 -0.60
CA PHE A 92 -4.37 12.00 -0.57
C PHE A 92 -5.29 12.18 0.64
N LYS A 93 -4.72 12.41 1.84
CA LYS A 93 -5.50 12.68 3.06
C LYS A 93 -6.37 13.92 2.91
N ASN A 94 -5.78 15.02 2.46
CA ASN A 94 -6.48 16.30 2.30
C ASN A 94 -7.63 16.16 1.29
N ARG A 95 -7.36 15.54 0.14
CA ARG A 95 -8.39 15.27 -0.86
C ARG A 95 -9.53 14.42 -0.30
N PHE A 96 -9.22 13.40 0.48
CA PHE A 96 -10.24 12.56 1.10
C PHE A 96 -11.12 13.36 2.08
N ALA A 97 -10.51 14.21 2.91
CA ALA A 97 -11.22 15.08 3.85
C ALA A 97 -12.12 16.11 3.14
N ASP A 98 -11.65 16.67 2.01
CA ASP A 98 -12.43 17.60 1.19
C ASP A 98 -13.65 16.89 0.60
N LEU A 99 -13.47 15.68 0.04
CA LEU A 99 -14.58 14.88 -0.51
C LEU A 99 -15.58 14.48 0.58
N SER A 100 -15.12 14.04 1.76
CA SER A 100 -16.01 13.66 2.85
C SER A 100 -16.83 14.86 3.35
N SER A 101 -16.24 16.05 3.38
CA SER A 101 -16.92 17.30 3.76
C SER A 101 -17.97 17.69 2.71
N GLN A 102 -17.67 17.55 1.41
CA GLN A 102 -18.62 17.86 0.34
C GLN A 102 -19.84 16.91 0.35
N ILE A 103 -19.62 15.61 0.54
CA ILE A 103 -20.70 14.62 0.63
C ILE A 103 -21.59 14.88 1.84
N ALA A 104 -21.00 15.19 3.01
CA ALA A 104 -21.74 15.50 4.22
C ALA A 104 -22.65 16.74 4.05
N ASN A 105 -22.18 17.76 3.34
CA ASN A 105 -22.96 18.97 3.05
C ASN A 105 -24.06 18.74 1.99
N SER A 106 -23.84 17.82 1.04
CA SER A 106 -24.81 17.49 -0.01
C SER A 106 -26.03 16.74 0.54
N ASN A 107 -25.82 15.91 1.56
CA ASN A 107 -26.88 15.11 2.20
C ASN A 107 -27.76 15.92 3.17
N GLN A 108 -27.54 17.23 3.32
CA GLN A 108 -28.39 18.12 4.13
C GLN A 108 -29.46 18.87 3.31
N THR A 109 -29.52 18.70 1.98
CA THR A 109 -30.45 19.44 1.11
C THR A 109 -31.70 18.64 0.69
N GLU A 110 -31.81 17.36 1.04
CA GLU A 110 -32.99 16.50 0.75
C GLU A 110 -33.88 16.28 1.98
N SER A 111 -34.16 17.34 2.75
CA SER A 111 -35.24 17.32 3.74
C SER A 111 -35.97 18.67 3.77
N PHE A 112 -36.72 18.94 2.70
CA PHE A 112 -37.89 19.80 2.71
C PHE A 112 -38.92 19.24 1.72
#